data_AF-A0A3D1G7G0-F1
#
_entry.id   AF-A0A3D1G7G0-F1
#
_cell.length_a   1.000
_cell.length_b   1.000
_cell.length_c   1.000
_cell.angle_alpha   90.00
_cell.angle_beta   90.00
_cell.angle_gamma   90.00
#
_symmetry.space_group_name_H-M   'P 1'
#
loop_
_entity.id
_entity.type
_entity.pdbx_description
1 polymer ?
#
loop_
_entity_poly.entity_id
_entity_poly.type
_entity_poly.pdbx_seq_one_letter_code
_entity_poly.pdbx_strand_id
1 'polypeptide(L)'
;MNLFNLLDENTIITDSEFGNKDDVINALVDTLSGKVPEEALETVRTRVFERESVMSTGVGKGLAIPHCKTKVVDDNFAAFVKLEKPLDFNSIDGEPVRII
;
A
#
# COMPACT_ATOMS: atom_id res chain seq x y z
N MET A 1 17.07 9.12 -1.77
CA MET A 1 16.00 8.53 -2.59
C MET A 1 14.77 9.41 -2.42
N ASN A 2 14.10 9.81 -3.50
CA ASN A 2 12.92 10.69 -3.48
C ASN A 2 11.71 9.85 -3.89
N LEU A 3 10.57 10.02 -3.20
CA LEU A 3 9.31 9.32 -3.51
C LEU A 3 8.89 9.50 -4.97
N PHE A 4 9.13 10.69 -5.54
CA PHE A 4 8.86 10.98 -6.95
C PHE A 4 9.54 10.01 -7.92
N ASN A 5 10.70 9.45 -7.53
CA ASN A 5 11.44 8.51 -8.39
C ASN A 5 10.97 7.07 -8.23
N LEU A 6 10.08 6.77 -7.27
CA LEU A 6 9.55 5.43 -6.99
C LEU A 6 8.15 5.22 -7.57
N LEU A 7 7.48 6.30 -7.98
CA LEU A 7 6.12 6.26 -8.49
C LEU A 7 6.11 6.60 -9.98
N ASP A 8 5.31 5.85 -10.72
CA ASP A 8 4.88 6.17 -12.07
C ASP A 8 3.37 5.91 -12.25
N GLU A 9 2.85 6.25 -13.42
CA GLU A 9 1.43 6.15 -13.76
C GLU A 9 0.82 4.76 -13.56
N ASN A 10 1.61 3.68 -13.60
CA ASN A 10 1.11 2.32 -13.38
C ASN A 10 1.00 1.97 -11.89
N THR A 11 1.72 2.69 -11.04
CA THR A 11 1.77 2.49 -9.57
C THR A 11 0.87 3.48 -8.82
N ILE A 12 0.11 4.30 -9.56
CA ILE A 12 -0.78 5.33 -9.01
C ILE A 12 -2.22 4.99 -9.37
N ILE A 13 -3.05 4.81 -8.34
CA ILE A 13 -4.49 4.64 -8.48
C ILE A 13 -5.18 5.95 -8.06
N THR A 14 -6.09 6.43 -8.90
CA THR A 14 -6.90 7.63 -8.61
C THR A 14 -8.39 7.29 -8.62
N ASP A 15 -9.15 8.00 -7.79
CA ASP A 15 -10.62 8.04 -7.82
C ASP A 15 -11.27 6.65 -7.84
N SER A 16 -10.76 5.77 -6.97
CA SER A 16 -11.24 4.39 -6.83
C SER A 16 -11.95 4.21 -5.49
N GLU A 17 -13.05 3.46 -5.52
CA GLU A 17 -13.76 2.98 -4.34
C GLU A 17 -13.30 1.57 -3.99
N PHE A 18 -13.00 1.35 -2.71
CA PHE A 18 -12.64 0.05 -2.17
C PHE A 18 -13.58 -0.31 -1.03
N GLY A 19 -13.87 -1.61 -0.87
CA GLY A 19 -14.80 -2.08 0.14
C GLY A 19 -14.19 -2.12 1.54
N ASN A 20 -12.92 -2.53 1.63
CA ASN A 20 -12.22 -2.67 2.90
C ASN A 20 -10.71 -2.43 2.76
N LYS A 21 -10.01 -2.43 3.90
CA LYS A 21 -8.57 -2.21 4.00
C LYS A 21 -7.75 -3.20 3.16
N ASP A 22 -8.13 -4.47 3.20
CA ASP A 22 -7.38 -5.54 2.54
C ASP A 22 -7.50 -5.43 1.02
N ASP A 23 -8.66 -5.02 0.50
CA ASP A 23 -8.86 -4.75 -0.93
C ASP A 23 -7.88 -3.67 -1.43
N VAL A 24 -7.72 -2.59 -0.66
CA VAL A 24 -6.81 -1.49 -1.02
C VAL A 24 -5.35 -1.96 -1.02
N ILE A 25 -4.93 -2.67 0.03
CA ILE A 25 -3.56 -3.20 0.13
C ILE A 25 -3.29 -4.14 -1.03
N ASN A 26 -4.24 -5.01 -1.37
CA ASN A 26 -4.11 -5.92 -2.51
C ASN A 26 -3.94 -5.16 -3.82
N ALA A 27 -4.80 -4.17 -4.10
CA ALA A 27 -4.73 -3.40 -5.33
C ALA A 27 -3.41 -2.60 -5.45
N LEU A 28 -2.92 -2.04 -4.34
CA LEU A 28 -1.61 -1.37 -4.32
C LEU A 28 -0.48 -2.35 -4.65
N VAL A 29 -0.49 -3.56 -4.07
CA VAL A 29 0.52 -4.58 -4.39
C VAL A 29 0.39 -5.03 -5.85
N ASP A 30 -0.83 -5.18 -6.37
CA ASP A 30 -1.06 -5.58 -7.77
C ASP A 30 -0.42 -4.59 -8.76
N THR A 31 -0.43 -3.30 -8.43
CA THR A 31 0.22 -2.27 -9.27
C THR A 31 1.73 -2.41 -9.38
N LEU A 32 2.36 -3.19 -8.48
CA LEU A 32 3.79 -3.49 -8.54
C LEU A 32 4.11 -4.63 -9.51
N SER A 33 3.11 -5.32 -10.06
CA SER A 33 3.35 -6.32 -11.11
C SER A 33 4.09 -5.70 -12.30
N GLY A 34 5.10 -6.39 -12.81
CA GLY A 34 6.02 -5.87 -13.83
C GLY A 34 7.06 -4.86 -13.33
N LYS A 35 7.01 -4.43 -12.06
CA LYS A 35 8.06 -3.65 -11.38
C LYS A 35 8.92 -4.53 -10.49
N VAL A 36 8.28 -5.42 -9.74
CA VAL A 36 8.95 -6.47 -8.96
C VAL A 36 9.01 -7.77 -9.77
N PRO A 37 9.95 -8.68 -9.49
CA PRO A 37 9.92 -10.03 -10.04
C PRO A 37 8.57 -10.69 -9.75
N GLU A 38 7.98 -11.35 -10.75
CA GLU A 38 6.63 -11.91 -10.63
C GLU A 38 6.54 -12.96 -9.51
N GLU A 39 7.59 -13.77 -9.36
CA GLU A 39 7.73 -14.74 -8.29
C GLU A 39 7.83 -14.11 -6.88
N ALA A 40 8.18 -12.82 -6.80
CA ALA A 40 8.30 -12.09 -5.54
C ALA A 40 6.99 -11.42 -5.11
N LEU A 41 6.06 -11.17 -6.04
CA LEU A 41 4.85 -10.37 -5.80
C LEU A 41 4.00 -10.92 -4.65
N GLU A 42 3.71 -12.23 -4.66
CA GLU A 42 2.92 -12.87 -3.60
C GLU A 42 3.66 -12.90 -2.25
N THR A 43 4.99 -12.98 -2.28
CA THR A 43 5.78 -12.85 -1.05
C THR A 43 5.72 -11.42 -0.50
N VAL A 44 5.81 -10.41 -1.36
CA VAL A 44 5.64 -9.00 -0.98
C VAL A 44 4.26 -8.78 -0.36
N ARG A 45 3.19 -9.24 -1.03
CA ARG A 45 1.82 -9.19 -0.51
C ARG A 45 1.72 -9.77 0.89
N THR A 46 2.18 -11.01 1.06
CA THR A 46 2.18 -11.73 2.35
C THR A 46 2.92 -10.92 3.42
N ARG A 47 4.11 -10.38 3.11
CA ARG A 47 4.92 -9.61 4.06
C ARG A 47 4.27 -8.27 4.44
N VAL A 48 3.56 -7.61 3.53
CA VAL A 48 2.80 -6.39 3.84
C VAL A 48 1.66 -6.72 4.81
N PHE A 49 0.89 -7.78 4.56
CA PHE A 49 -0.17 -8.21 5.48
C PHE A 49 0.36 -8.69 6.83
N GLU A 50 1.50 -9.40 6.87
CA GLU A 50 2.17 -9.75 8.13
C GLU A 50 2.49 -8.48 8.92
N ARG A 51 3.04 -7.44 8.28
CA ARG A 51 3.33 -6.17 8.96
C ARG A 51 2.05 -5.48 9.44
N GLU A 52 1.01 -5.45 8.62
CA GLU A 52 -0.29 -4.86 8.95
C GLU A 52 -0.98 -5.58 10.12
N SER A 53 -0.80 -6.90 10.26
CA SER A 53 -1.40 -7.72 11.30
C SER A 53 -0.85 -7.44 12.71
N VAL A 54 0.40 -6.94 12.81
CA VAL A 54 1.02 -6.58 14.10
C VAL A 54 0.37 -5.33 14.69
N MET A 55 0.14 -4.34 13.84
CA MET A 55 -0.49 -3.06 14.16
C MET A 55 -0.80 -2.35 12.85
N SER A 56 -1.95 -1.67 12.79
CA SER A 56 -2.34 -0.87 11.63
C SER A 56 -1.21 0.06 11.19
N THR A 57 -1.02 0.15 9.87
CA THR A 57 -0.13 1.14 9.26
C THR A 57 -0.84 2.45 8.93
N GLY A 58 -2.09 2.64 9.40
CA GLY A 58 -2.77 3.93 9.47
C GLY A 58 -2.10 4.83 10.49
N VAL A 59 -1.28 5.78 10.01
CA VAL A 59 -0.48 6.68 10.85
C VAL A 59 -1.28 7.89 11.37
N GLY A 60 -2.54 8.01 10.95
CA GLY A 60 -3.45 9.07 11.32
C GLY A 60 -3.47 10.23 10.32
N LYS A 61 -4.34 11.21 10.58
CA LYS A 61 -4.57 12.40 9.74
C LYS A 61 -4.93 12.05 8.30
N GLY A 62 -5.66 10.95 8.12
CA GLY A 62 -6.12 10.50 6.80
C GLY A 62 -5.07 9.77 5.96
N LEU A 63 -3.94 9.36 6.55
CA LEU A 63 -2.82 8.69 5.87
C LEU A 63 -2.57 7.26 6.42
N ALA A 64 -2.36 6.30 5.53
CA ALA A 64 -1.72 5.02 5.85
C ALA A 64 -0.46 4.81 5.02
N ILE A 65 0.42 3.92 5.48
CA ILE A 65 1.66 3.56 4.77
C ILE A 65 1.86 2.04 4.89
N PRO A 66 1.07 1.19 4.21
CA PRO A 66 1.28 -0.25 4.22
C PRO A 66 2.65 -0.56 3.59
N HIS A 67 3.53 -1.21 4.35
CA HIS A 67 4.91 -1.46 3.94
C HIS A 67 5.42 -2.78 4.48
N CYS A 68 6.47 -3.31 3.87
CA CYS A 68 7.24 -4.41 4.44
C CYS A 68 8.72 -4.28 4.06
N LYS A 69 9.55 -5.08 4.72
CA LYS A 69 10.93 -5.32 4.32
C LYS A 69 11.08 -6.80 4.01
N THR A 70 11.66 -7.12 2.86
CA THR A 70 11.87 -8.50 2.43
C THR A 70 13.20 -8.65 1.71
N LYS A 71 13.67 -9.90 1.58
CA LYS A 71 14.91 -10.25 0.85
C LYS A 71 14.64 -10.71 -0.58
N VAL A 72 13.38 -10.80 -0.99
CA VAL A 72 13.00 -11.26 -2.34
C VAL A 72 13.04 -10.15 -3.39
N VAL A 73 13.27 -8.90 -2.95
CA VAL A 73 13.54 -7.75 -3.80
C VAL A 73 14.72 -6.97 -3.24
N ASP A 74 15.58 -6.45 -4.13
CA ASP A 74 16.79 -5.71 -3.74
C ASP A 74 16.60 -4.19 -3.79
N ASP A 75 15.64 -3.72 -4.59
CA ASP A 75 15.30 -2.30 -4.73
C ASP A 75 14.08 -1.90 -3.90
N ASN A 76 13.90 -0.59 -3.72
CA ASN A 76 12.69 -0.04 -3.10
C ASN A 76 11.62 0.20 -4.15
N PHE A 77 10.38 -0.18 -3.84
CA PHE A 77 9.21 0.02 -4.68
C PHE A 77 8.13 0.76 -3.89
N ALA A 78 7.30 1.53 -4.57
CA ALA A 78 6.17 2.23 -3.98
C ALA A 78 4.97 2.18 -4.91
N ALA A 79 3.79 2.20 -4.30
CA ALA A 79 2.52 2.42 -4.96
C ALA A 79 1.76 3.48 -4.16
N PHE A 80 0.78 4.11 -4.78
CA PHE A 80 0.01 5.18 -4.18
C PHE A 80 -1.45 5.10 -4.60
N VAL A 81 -2.36 5.38 -3.68
CA VAL A 81 -3.76 5.58 -3.98
C VAL A 81 -4.33 6.78 -3.26
N LYS A 82 -5.14 7.54 -4.00
CA LYS A 82 -6.05 8.52 -3.42
C LYS A 82 -7.48 8.00 -3.55
N LEU A 83 -8.08 7.69 -2.42
CA LEU A 83 -9.45 7.18 -2.35
C LEU A 83 -10.47 8.30 -2.63
N GLU A 84 -11.54 7.94 -3.34
CA GLU A 84 -12.66 8.86 -3.55
C GLU A 84 -13.31 9.21 -2.20
N LYS A 85 -13.64 8.17 -1.42
CA LYS A 85 -14.20 8.23 -0.07
C LYS A 85 -13.19 7.71 0.97
N PRO A 86 -13.08 8.34 2.16
CA PRO A 86 -12.25 7.81 3.23
C PRO A 86 -12.70 6.39 3.65
N LEU A 87 -11.73 5.55 3.99
CA LEU A 87 -11.92 4.15 4.36
C LEU A 87 -11.41 3.89 5.77
N ASP A 88 -12.11 3.07 6.54
CA ASP A 88 -11.65 2.65 7.86
C ASP A 88 -10.41 1.75 7.74
N PHE A 89 -9.28 2.27 8.22
CA PHE A 89 -7.99 1.58 8.19
C PHE A 89 -7.53 1.12 9.59
N ASN A 90 -8.35 1.30 10.62
CA ASN A 90 -7.97 1.15 12.02
C ASN A 90 -6.76 2.04 12.40
N SER A 91 -6.76 3.29 11.95
CA SER A 91 -5.66 4.25 12.20
C SER A 91 -5.43 4.48 13.69
N ILE A 92 -4.20 4.91 14.04
CA ILE A 92 -3.80 5.17 15.43
C ILE A 92 -4.64 6.27 16.12
N ASP A 93 -5.19 7.21 15.35
CA ASP A 93 -6.06 8.28 15.83
C ASP A 93 -7.57 7.97 15.70
N GLY A 94 -7.90 6.78 15.18
CA GLY A 94 -9.29 6.36 14.94
C GLY A 94 -9.95 7.00 13.73
N GLU A 95 -9.24 7.84 12.96
CA GLU A 95 -9.78 8.52 11.79
C GLU A 95 -9.63 7.66 10.52
N PRO A 96 -10.61 7.68 9.59
CA PRO A 96 -10.50 6.98 8.32
C PRO A 96 -9.42 7.60 7.43
N VAL A 97 -8.86 6.80 6.53
CA VAL A 97 -7.78 7.22 5.62
C VAL A 97 -8.30 7.53 4.23
N ARG A 98 -7.66 8.47 3.55
CA ARG A 98 -7.96 8.81 2.15
C ARG A 98 -6.73 8.72 1.25
N ILE A 99 -5.54 8.76 1.84
CA ILE A 99 -4.26 8.70 1.16
C ILE A 99 -3.52 7.48 1.71
N ILE A 100 -3.08 6.59 0.83
CA ILE A 100 -2.39 5.35 1.18
C ILE A 100 -1.23 5.16 0.22
#